data_AF-A0A7Z1S2X2-F1
#
_entry.id   AF-A0A7Z1S2X2-F1
#
_cell.length_a   1.000
_cell.length_b   1.000
_cell.length_c   1.000
_cell.angle_alpha   90.00
_cell.angle_beta   90.00
_cell.angle_gamma   90.00
#
_symmetry.space_group_name_H-M   'P 1'
#
loop_
_entity.id
_entity.type
_entity.pdbx_description
1 polymer ?
#
loop_
_entity_poly.entity_id
_entity_poly.type
_entity_poly.pdbx_seq_one_letter_code
_entity_poly.pdbx_strand_id
1 'polypeptide(L)'
;MLDVIQKLVHFFLIAIFVFVLVVLFLSNPLMGIAVAVAAGLIFYKVKLATNTYNFFSKSNSGRTSIASTPCHGSELTKSKKSSYEIVIENSKDLEGRLAKVGATGKGLHEKTSSVSAMLAPELVKELRAVATIRNKLIHEEDFTLTQRELDDFEDLAYSAYKQLRDIPTLPKILAHHFTCSKCMKTDIAHITMKHAVPLFAQCQYCGEQLDLESEGFRSDTPPPPT
;
A
#
# COMPACT_ATOMS: atom_id res chain seq x y z
N MET A 1 -24.30 9.24 -14.96
CA MET A 1 -25.40 8.24 -14.92
C MET A 1 -25.18 7.15 -13.88
N LEU A 2 -23.97 6.57 -13.78
CA LEU A 2 -23.67 5.49 -12.83
C LEU A 2 -23.92 5.86 -11.36
N ASP A 3 -23.54 7.06 -10.92
CA ASP A 3 -23.76 7.52 -9.53
C ASP A 3 -25.25 7.69 -9.16
N VAL A 4 -26.07 8.09 -10.12
CA VAL A 4 -27.52 8.27 -9.92
C VAL A 4 -28.19 6.91 -9.78
N ILE A 5 -27.79 5.94 -10.62
CA ILE A 5 -28.27 4.56 -10.55
C ILE A 5 -27.85 3.92 -9.21
N GLN A 6 -26.61 4.12 -8.77
CA GLN A 6 -26.12 3.59 -7.50
C GLN A 6 -26.90 4.13 -6.29
N LYS A 7 -27.15 5.44 -6.24
CA LYS A 7 -27.95 6.06 -5.17
C LYS A 7 -29.39 5.55 -5.17
N LEU A 8 -29.97 5.36 -6.35
CA LEU A 8 -31.33 4.86 -6.51
C LEU A 8 -31.44 3.40 -6.02
N VAL A 9 -30.51 2.53 -6.42
CA VAL A 9 -30.46 1.13 -5.97
C VAL A 9 -30.30 1.04 -4.46
N HIS A 10 -29.40 1.84 -3.88
CA HIS A 10 -29.19 1.87 -2.43
C HIS A 10 -30.44 2.31 -1.67
N PHE A 11 -31.19 3.29 -2.20
CA PHE A 11 -32.46 3.72 -1.62
C PHE A 11 -33.52 2.60 -1.63
N PHE A 12 -33.69 1.90 -2.75
CA PHE A 12 -34.64 0.80 -2.85
C PHE A 12 -34.29 -0.36 -1.91
N LEU A 13 -33.00 -0.71 -1.79
CA LEU A 13 -32.56 -1.76 -0.87
C LEU A 13 -32.88 -1.42 0.60
N ILE A 14 -32.67 -0.16 1.01
CA ILE A 14 -33.06 0.29 2.36
C ILE A 14 -34.57 0.18 2.55
N ALA A 15 -35.36 0.66 1.58
CA ALA A 15 -36.81 0.66 1.69
C ALA A 15 -37.38 -0.77 1.83
N ILE A 16 -36.86 -1.73 1.04
CA ILE A 16 -37.25 -3.14 1.12
C ILE A 16 -36.87 -3.73 2.48
N PHE A 17 -35.66 -3.47 2.97
CA PHE A 17 -35.19 -3.98 4.25
C PHE A 17 -36.05 -3.47 5.41
N VAL A 18 -36.40 -2.18 5.41
CA VAL A 18 -37.30 -1.58 6.40
C VAL A 18 -38.69 -2.20 6.32
N PHE A 19 -39.23 -2.39 5.11
CA PHE A 19 -40.54 -3.02 4.92
C PHE A 19 -40.58 -4.45 5.46
N VAL A 20 -39.54 -5.25 5.18
CA VAL A 20 -39.41 -6.62 5.71
C VAL A 20 -39.34 -6.62 7.23
N LEU A 21 -38.58 -5.72 7.85
CA LEU A 21 -38.54 -5.59 9.31
C LEU A 21 -39.90 -5.22 9.91
N VAL A 22 -40.65 -4.32 9.28
CA VAL A 22 -42.00 -3.93 9.73
C VAL A 22 -42.97 -5.12 9.65
N VAL A 23 -42.97 -5.86 8.54
CA VAL A 23 -43.80 -7.06 8.37
C VAL A 23 -43.45 -8.14 9.40
N LEU A 24 -42.15 -8.33 9.68
CA LEU A 24 -41.70 -9.27 10.71
C LEU A 24 -42.12 -8.83 12.11
N PHE A 25 -42.08 -7.54 12.41
CA PHE A 25 -42.49 -7.01 13.70
C PHE A 25 -44.01 -7.12 13.94
N LEU A 26 -44.80 -6.94 12.87
CA LEU A 26 -46.26 -7.09 12.90
C LEU A 26 -46.71 -8.55 13.00
N SER A 27 -45.95 -9.48 12.41
CA SER A 27 -46.29 -10.91 12.43
C SER A 27 -45.80 -11.61 13.69
N ASN A 28 -44.56 -11.35 14.12
CA ASN A 28 -43.95 -11.94 15.32
C ASN A 28 -42.92 -10.98 15.94
N PRO A 29 -43.26 -10.26 17.02
CA PRO A 29 -42.38 -9.23 17.58
C PRO A 29 -41.04 -9.78 18.06
N LEU A 30 -41.01 -11.02 18.59
CA LEU A 30 -39.77 -11.69 19.01
C LEU A 30 -38.82 -11.97 17.83
N MET A 31 -39.35 -12.39 16.69
CA MET A 31 -38.55 -12.64 15.48
C MET A 31 -38.02 -11.33 14.88
N GLY A 32 -38.82 -10.27 14.89
CA GLY A 32 -38.37 -8.93 14.48
C GLY A 32 -37.19 -8.42 15.30
N ILE A 33 -37.23 -8.58 16.62
CA ILE A 33 -36.12 -8.21 17.51
C ILE A 33 -34.88 -9.05 17.22
N ALA A 34 -35.01 -10.38 17.08
CA ALA A 34 -33.88 -11.26 16.81
C ALA A 34 -33.16 -10.91 15.49
N VAL A 35 -33.91 -10.65 14.42
CA VAL A 35 -33.35 -10.26 13.11
C VAL A 35 -32.68 -8.89 13.18
N ALA A 36 -33.27 -7.92 13.89
CA ALA A 36 -32.67 -6.60 14.06
C ALA A 36 -31.34 -6.65 14.84
N VAL A 37 -31.27 -7.45 15.91
CA VAL A 37 -30.04 -7.66 16.68
C VAL A 37 -28.96 -8.34 15.83
N ALA A 38 -29.31 -9.41 15.11
CA ALA A 38 -28.36 -10.10 14.23
C ALA A 38 -27.83 -9.18 13.12
N ALA A 39 -28.70 -8.40 12.47
CA ALA A 39 -28.31 -7.41 11.48
C ALA A 39 -27.39 -6.32 12.07
N GLY A 40 -27.68 -5.86 13.29
CA GLY A 40 -26.84 -4.91 14.03
C GLY A 40 -25.45 -5.46 14.34
N LEU A 41 -25.34 -6.72 14.76
CA LEU A 41 -24.05 -7.38 15.03
C LEU A 41 -23.23 -7.57 13.75
N ILE A 42 -23.86 -8.01 12.67
CA ILE A 42 -23.21 -8.12 11.35
C ILE A 42 -22.75 -6.76 10.87
N PHE A 43 -23.61 -5.73 10.94
CA PHE A 43 -23.26 -4.37 10.57
C PHE A 43 -22.12 -3.83 11.44
N TYR A 44 -22.13 -4.07 12.75
CA TYR A 44 -21.05 -3.68 13.65
C TYR A 44 -19.73 -4.36 13.26
N LYS A 45 -19.73 -5.66 12.95
CA LYS A 45 -18.55 -6.40 12.48
C LYS A 45 -18.03 -5.88 11.14
N VAL A 46 -18.92 -5.63 10.17
CA VAL A 46 -18.58 -5.07 8.86
C VAL A 46 -18.07 -3.63 8.99
N LYS A 47 -18.69 -2.82 9.85
CA LYS A 47 -18.27 -1.42 10.10
C LYS A 47 -16.96 -1.38 10.86
N LEU A 48 -16.73 -2.28 11.82
CA LEU A 48 -15.46 -2.41 12.52
C LEU A 48 -14.36 -2.78 11.52
N ALA A 49 -14.56 -3.80 10.69
CA ALA A 49 -13.63 -4.17 9.63
C ALA A 49 -13.37 -2.99 8.67
N THR A 50 -14.42 -2.34 8.16
CA THR A 50 -14.30 -1.19 7.25
C THR A 50 -13.61 0.00 7.92
N ASN A 51 -13.83 0.25 9.21
CA ASN A 51 -13.14 1.31 9.96
C ASN A 51 -11.66 0.96 10.15
N THR A 52 -11.32 -0.31 10.42
CA THR A 52 -9.93 -0.79 10.41
C THR A 52 -9.28 -0.56 9.04
N TYR A 53 -9.98 -0.81 7.94
CA TYR A 53 -9.47 -0.53 6.58
C TYR A 53 -9.34 0.97 6.26
N ASN A 54 -10.31 1.79 6.66
CA ASN A 54 -10.26 3.26 6.46
C ASN A 54 -9.22 3.95 7.34
N PHE A 55 -8.92 3.39 8.51
CA PHE A 55 -7.80 3.83 9.35
C PHE A 55 -6.46 3.61 8.65
N PHE A 56 -6.29 2.46 7.98
CA PHE A 56 -5.09 2.18 7.20
C PHE A 56 -4.97 3.02 5.93
N SER A 57 -6.08 3.35 5.23
CA SER A 57 -6.02 4.15 4.00
C SER A 57 -5.68 5.63 4.24
N LYS A 58 -6.11 6.20 5.38
CA LYS A 58 -5.91 7.63 5.69
C LYS A 58 -4.52 7.96 6.23
N SER A 59 -3.84 6.99 6.85
CA SER A 59 -2.47 7.17 7.36
C SER A 59 -1.42 7.42 6.26
N ASN A 60 -1.72 7.04 5.01
CA ASN A 60 -0.80 7.20 3.88
C ASN A 60 -0.99 8.51 3.09
N SER A 61 -2.07 9.25 3.34
CA SER A 61 -2.41 10.47 2.57
C SER A 61 -1.95 11.79 3.23
N GLY A 62 -1.42 11.74 4.46
CA GLY A 62 -1.08 12.91 5.27
C GLY A 62 0.41 13.24 5.41
N ARG A 63 1.29 12.67 4.58
CA ARG A 63 2.75 12.93 4.64
C ARG A 63 3.25 13.71 3.40
N THR A 64 2.63 14.85 3.16
CA THR A 64 3.16 15.88 2.27
C THR A 64 2.95 17.24 2.95
N SER A 65 4.00 18.06 2.99
CA SER A 65 4.14 19.38 3.65
C SER A 65 4.48 19.36 5.16
N ILE A 66 5.79 19.29 5.45
CA ILE A 66 6.33 19.85 6.70
C ILE A 66 6.67 21.30 6.36
N ALA A 67 5.85 22.23 6.86
CA ALA A 67 6.25 23.60 7.11
C ALA A 67 6.58 23.71 8.60
N SER A 68 7.73 24.33 8.87
CA SER A 68 8.25 24.70 10.18
C SER A 68 7.33 25.63 10.97
N THR A 69 7.23 25.45 12.29
CA THR A 69 7.44 26.46 13.38
C THR A 69 6.76 25.99 14.69
N PRO A 70 7.35 26.25 15.88
CA PRO A 70 7.01 25.58 17.14
C PRO A 70 6.07 26.40 18.03
N CYS A 71 5.34 25.74 18.96
CA CYS A 71 5.33 26.00 20.42
C CYS A 71 4.05 25.51 21.13
N HIS A 72 4.25 25.19 22.42
CA HIS A 72 3.29 24.97 23.51
C HIS A 72 2.44 23.68 23.57
N GLY A 73 2.98 22.71 24.31
CA GLY A 73 2.40 22.34 25.60
C GLY A 73 1.11 21.53 25.59
N SER A 74 1.24 20.22 25.47
CA SER A 74 0.39 19.27 26.21
C SER A 74 1.14 17.96 26.43
N GLU A 75 1.69 17.85 27.64
CA GLU A 75 2.04 16.60 28.27
C GLU A 75 0.73 15.87 28.57
N LEU A 76 0.38 14.84 27.78
CA LEU A 76 -0.38 13.66 28.24
C LEU A 76 -0.36 12.56 27.18
N THR A 77 0.23 11.43 27.55
CA THR A 77 0.20 10.12 26.88
C THR A 77 1.01 10.01 25.57
N LYS A 78 2.35 9.99 25.70
CA LYS A 78 3.21 9.30 24.73
C LYS A 78 2.82 7.82 24.80
N SER A 79 1.87 7.39 23.97
CA SER A 79 1.48 5.99 23.83
C SER A 79 2.76 5.19 23.58
N LYS A 80 3.15 4.34 24.54
CA LYS A 80 4.32 3.48 24.42
C LYS A 80 3.97 2.48 23.32
N LYS A 81 4.54 2.66 22.13
CA LYS A 81 4.32 1.74 21.00
C LYS A 81 4.67 0.32 21.44
N SER A 82 3.84 -0.63 21.05
CA SER A 82 4.10 -2.05 21.30
C SER A 82 5.32 -2.49 20.49
N SER A 83 6.09 -3.46 21.00
CA SER A 83 7.16 -4.14 20.26
C SER A 83 6.68 -4.61 18.89
N TYR A 84 5.43 -5.06 18.81
CA TYR A 84 4.81 -5.47 17.55
C TYR A 84 4.70 -4.30 16.57
N GLU A 85 4.19 -3.16 17.02
CA GLU A 85 4.02 -1.96 16.19
C GLU A 85 5.37 -1.46 15.66
N ILE A 86 6.39 -1.43 16.52
CA ILE A 86 7.75 -1.02 16.18
C ILE A 86 8.32 -1.90 15.06
N VAL A 87 8.23 -3.23 15.18
CA VAL A 87 8.77 -4.16 14.18
C VAL A 87 8.06 -4.01 12.83
N ILE A 88 6.73 -3.91 12.85
CA ILE A 88 5.93 -3.78 11.62
C ILE A 88 6.18 -2.44 10.92
N GLU A 89 6.25 -1.34 11.66
CA GLU A 89 6.50 -0.02 11.07
C GLU A 89 7.89 0.07 10.43
N ASN A 90 8.94 -0.37 11.13
CA ASN A 90 10.31 -0.37 10.60
C ASN A 90 10.43 -1.26 9.36
N SER A 91 9.85 -2.47 9.41
CA SER A 91 9.84 -3.38 8.26
C SER A 91 9.14 -2.77 7.04
N LYS A 92 8.00 -2.10 7.24
CA LYS A 92 7.27 -1.41 6.16
C LYS A 92 8.06 -0.26 5.55
N ASP A 93 8.80 0.52 6.35
CA ASP A 93 9.62 1.60 5.80
C ASP A 93 10.74 1.06 4.91
N LEU A 94 11.43 -0.01 5.35
CA LEU A 94 12.46 -0.70 4.57
C LEU A 94 11.88 -1.28 3.26
N GLU A 95 10.72 -1.93 3.34
CA GLU A 95 10.01 -2.45 2.17
C GLU A 95 9.65 -1.35 1.16
N GLY A 96 9.21 -0.18 1.65
CA GLY A 96 8.87 0.96 0.82
C GLY A 96 10.09 1.58 0.15
N ARG A 97 11.25 1.56 0.81
CA ARG A 97 12.53 2.03 0.25
C ARG A 97 13.04 1.10 -0.82
N LEU A 98 13.05 -0.21 -0.55
CA LEU A 98 13.44 -1.21 -1.55
C LEU A 98 12.55 -1.12 -2.80
N ALA A 99 11.24 -0.91 -2.63
CA ALA A 99 10.33 -0.71 -3.76
C ALA A 99 10.71 0.52 -4.60
N LYS A 100 11.20 1.61 -3.98
CA LYS A 100 11.70 2.80 -4.71
C LYS A 100 13.01 2.55 -5.44
N VAL A 101 13.79 1.55 -5.02
CA VAL A 101 15.01 1.11 -5.72
C VAL A 101 14.67 0.15 -6.87
N GLY A 102 13.39 -0.22 -7.04
CA GLY A 102 12.94 -1.15 -8.09
C GLY A 102 12.79 -2.59 -7.61
N ALA A 103 12.83 -2.85 -6.30
CA ALA A 103 12.62 -4.20 -5.78
C ALA A 103 11.19 -4.69 -6.00
N THR A 104 11.07 -5.96 -6.39
CA THR A 104 9.82 -6.67 -6.64
C THR A 104 9.57 -7.74 -5.58
N GLY A 105 8.30 -8.05 -5.31
CA GLY A 105 7.88 -9.03 -4.29
C GLY A 105 6.85 -8.49 -3.31
N LYS A 106 6.19 -9.39 -2.57
CA LYS A 106 5.10 -9.08 -1.63
C LYS A 106 5.61 -8.63 -0.26
N GLY A 107 6.75 -9.13 0.20
CA GLY A 107 7.31 -8.83 1.53
C GLY A 107 8.80 -8.49 1.50
N LEU A 108 9.33 -8.06 2.64
CA LEU A 108 10.73 -7.62 2.81
C LEU A 108 11.75 -8.65 2.31
N HIS A 109 11.55 -9.94 2.60
CA HIS A 109 12.46 -11.00 2.16
C HIS A 109 12.50 -11.14 0.63
N GLU A 110 11.33 -11.16 -0.02
CA GLU A 110 11.22 -11.27 -1.47
C GLU A 110 11.83 -10.05 -2.17
N LYS A 111 11.51 -8.84 -1.69
CA LYS A 111 12.08 -7.58 -2.17
C LYS A 111 13.60 -7.54 -2.02
N THR A 112 14.12 -7.97 -0.87
CA THR A 112 15.57 -8.04 -0.67
C THR A 112 16.22 -9.02 -1.65
N SER A 113 15.57 -10.15 -1.91
CA SER A 113 16.09 -11.16 -2.84
C SER A 113 16.14 -10.65 -4.28
N SER A 114 15.11 -9.91 -4.73
CA SER A 114 15.05 -9.40 -6.11
C SER A 114 16.12 -8.36 -6.43
N VAL A 115 16.60 -7.59 -5.44
CA VAL A 115 17.68 -6.61 -5.63
C VAL A 115 19.00 -7.00 -4.96
N SER A 116 19.11 -8.22 -4.45
CA SER A 116 20.27 -8.66 -3.65
C SER A 116 21.62 -8.51 -4.37
N ALA A 117 21.64 -8.64 -5.69
CA ALA A 117 22.85 -8.45 -6.51
C ALA A 117 23.32 -6.99 -6.61
N MET A 118 22.42 -6.02 -6.35
CA MET A 118 22.70 -4.58 -6.43
C MET A 118 23.01 -3.97 -5.06
N LEU A 119 22.82 -4.72 -3.99
CA LEU A 119 23.02 -4.28 -2.61
C LEU A 119 24.33 -4.81 -2.04
N ALA A 120 24.90 -4.08 -1.07
CA ALA A 120 26.06 -4.57 -0.34
C ALA A 120 25.70 -5.87 0.41
N PRO A 121 26.60 -6.88 0.47
CA PRO A 121 26.32 -8.15 1.14
C PRO A 121 25.89 -8.01 2.62
N GLU A 122 26.49 -7.06 3.34
CA GLU A 122 26.12 -6.77 4.73
C GLU A 122 24.70 -6.22 4.83
N LEU A 123 24.31 -5.29 3.97
CA LEU A 123 22.94 -4.77 3.93
C LEU A 123 21.92 -5.88 3.65
N VAL A 124 22.23 -6.79 2.72
CA VAL A 124 21.36 -7.94 2.41
C VAL A 124 21.17 -8.82 3.65
N LYS A 125 22.24 -9.06 4.42
CA LYS A 125 22.21 -9.84 5.66
C LYS A 125 21.34 -9.16 6.72
N GLU A 126 21.50 -7.85 6.92
CA GLU A 126 20.69 -7.07 7.86
C GLU A 126 19.20 -7.09 7.47
N LEU A 127 18.88 -6.85 6.20
CA LEU A 127 17.50 -6.87 5.70
C LEU A 127 16.84 -8.25 5.84
N ARG A 128 17.60 -9.33 5.62
CA ARG A 128 17.11 -10.70 5.86
C ARG A 128 16.85 -10.96 7.33
N ALA A 129 17.74 -10.50 8.23
CA ALA A 129 17.54 -10.65 9.67
C ALA A 129 16.28 -9.90 10.15
N VAL A 130 16.05 -8.67 9.69
CA VAL A 130 14.80 -7.92 9.94
C VAL A 130 13.59 -8.70 9.41
N ALA A 131 13.66 -9.22 8.18
CA ALA A 131 12.57 -10.00 7.58
C ALA A 131 12.27 -11.27 8.37
N THR A 132 13.28 -11.97 8.88
CA THR A 132 13.13 -13.14 9.74
C THR A 132 12.40 -12.78 11.02
N ILE A 133 12.84 -11.74 11.75
CA ILE A 133 12.21 -11.31 13.01
C ILE A 133 10.75 -10.92 12.77
N ARG A 134 10.47 -10.12 11.73
CA ARG A 134 9.10 -9.74 11.34
C ARG A 134 8.23 -10.95 11.01
N ASN A 135 8.77 -11.95 10.32
CA ASN A 135 8.01 -13.14 9.96
C ASN A 135 7.69 -14.00 11.17
N LYS A 136 8.66 -14.23 12.06
CA LYS A 136 8.41 -14.95 13.32
C LYS A 136 7.34 -14.26 14.14
N LEU A 137 7.47 -12.95 14.33
CA LEU A 137 6.51 -12.14 15.09
C LEU A 137 5.08 -12.19 14.54
N ILE A 138 4.89 -12.35 13.23
CA ILE A 138 3.56 -12.41 12.64
C ILE A 138 2.98 -13.83 12.61
N HIS A 139 3.83 -14.84 12.45
CA HIS A 139 3.39 -16.20 12.14
C HIS A 139 3.49 -17.18 13.32
N GLU A 140 4.31 -16.88 14.32
CA GLU A 140 4.47 -17.71 15.52
C GLU A 140 3.66 -17.08 16.67
N GLU A 141 2.62 -17.77 17.15
CA GLU A 141 1.68 -17.21 18.14
C GLU A 141 2.33 -16.86 19.49
N ASP A 142 3.41 -17.56 19.85
CA ASP A 142 4.13 -17.38 21.12
C ASP A 142 5.44 -16.58 20.97
N PHE A 143 5.73 -16.04 19.78
CA PHE A 143 6.96 -15.28 19.57
C PHE A 143 6.80 -13.84 20.07
N THR A 144 7.55 -13.51 21.12
CA THR A 144 7.64 -12.16 21.67
C THR A 144 9.09 -11.74 21.78
N LEU A 145 9.36 -10.45 21.58
CA LEU A 145 10.69 -9.89 21.76
C LEU A 145 10.83 -9.35 23.18
N THR A 146 11.91 -9.72 23.84
CA THR A 146 12.36 -9.03 25.05
C THR A 146 12.75 -7.58 24.72
N GLN A 147 12.82 -6.72 25.73
CA GLN A 147 13.23 -5.33 25.50
C GLN A 147 14.60 -5.24 24.83
N ARG A 148 15.55 -6.08 25.23
CA ARG A 148 16.90 -6.10 24.65
C ARG A 148 16.88 -6.53 23.17
N GLU A 149 16.13 -7.58 22.84
CA GLU A 149 16.02 -8.02 21.43
C GLU A 149 15.29 -7.00 20.56
N LEU A 150 14.36 -6.23 21.15
CA LEU A 150 13.72 -5.12 20.48
C LEU A 150 14.71 -3.98 20.22
N ASP A 151 15.53 -3.62 21.20
CA ASP A 151 16.58 -2.61 21.03
C ASP A 151 17.58 -3.04 19.94
N ASP A 152 18.03 -4.30 19.96
CA ASP A 152 18.89 -4.88 18.93
C ASP A 152 18.24 -4.86 17.53
N PHE A 153 16.93 -5.13 17.47
CA PHE A 153 16.15 -5.02 16.23
C PHE A 153 16.08 -3.58 15.71
N GLU A 154 15.84 -2.60 16.59
CA GLU A 154 15.78 -1.18 16.20
C GLU A 154 17.12 -0.70 15.64
N ASP A 155 18.23 -1.06 16.28
CA ASP A 155 19.58 -0.75 15.82
C ASP A 155 19.85 -1.38 14.44
N LEU A 156 19.48 -2.65 14.26
CA LEU A 156 19.60 -3.36 13.00
C LEU A 156 18.77 -2.71 11.89
N ALA A 157 17.51 -2.38 12.17
CA ALA A 157 16.62 -1.74 11.21
C ALA A 157 17.11 -0.33 10.84
N TYR A 158 17.65 0.41 11.82
CA TYR A 158 18.22 1.73 11.61
C TYR A 158 19.51 1.69 10.76
N SER A 159 20.39 0.70 11.00
CA SER A 159 21.58 0.47 10.17
C SER A 159 21.21 0.21 8.71
N ALA A 160 20.28 -0.71 8.47
CA ALA A 160 19.80 -1.05 7.13
C ALA A 160 19.15 0.16 6.44
N TYR A 161 18.35 0.91 7.19
CA TYR A 161 17.73 2.15 6.72
C TYR A 161 18.78 3.18 6.28
N LYS A 162 19.84 3.37 7.08
CA LYS A 162 20.89 4.35 6.80
C LYS A 162 21.61 4.02 5.50
N GLN A 163 21.95 2.75 5.30
CA GLN A 163 22.59 2.29 4.06
C GLN A 163 21.66 2.43 2.85
N LEU A 164 20.37 2.10 3.00
CA LEU A 164 19.39 2.25 1.92
C LEU A 164 19.11 3.70 1.53
N ARG A 165 19.32 4.67 2.44
CA ARG A 165 19.10 6.10 2.16
C ARG A 165 20.02 6.61 1.06
N ASP A 166 21.23 6.07 0.97
CA ASP A 166 22.26 6.55 0.05
C ASP A 166 22.15 5.90 -1.34
N ILE A 167 21.23 4.93 -1.51
CA ILE A 167 21.00 4.26 -2.79
C ILE A 167 20.09 5.12 -3.68
N PRO A 168 20.47 5.38 -4.95
CA PRO A 168 19.63 6.10 -5.89
C PRO A 168 18.27 5.42 -6.07
N THR A 169 17.18 6.18 -5.97
CA THR A 169 15.84 5.67 -6.23
C THR A 169 15.55 5.69 -7.73
N LEU A 170 14.84 4.67 -8.21
CA LEU A 170 14.30 4.61 -9.57
C LEU A 170 13.38 5.82 -9.81
N PRO A 171 13.50 6.51 -10.95
CA PRO A 171 12.66 7.66 -11.26
C PRO A 171 11.19 7.22 -11.33
N LYS A 172 10.29 7.96 -10.66
CA LYS A 172 8.84 7.66 -10.67
C LYS A 172 8.22 7.80 -12.07
N ILE A 173 8.85 8.61 -12.92
CA ILE A 173 8.43 8.94 -14.28
C ILE A 173 9.67 8.77 -15.15
N LEU A 174 9.62 7.83 -16.10
CA LEU A 174 10.63 7.73 -17.14
C LEU A 174 10.18 8.60 -18.31
N ALA A 175 11.04 9.52 -18.74
CA ALA A 175 10.81 10.30 -19.95
C ALA A 175 11.41 9.54 -21.14
N HIS A 176 10.60 9.27 -22.16
CA HIS A 176 11.06 8.66 -23.41
C HIS A 176 10.87 9.65 -24.56
N HIS A 177 11.96 9.97 -25.24
CA HIS A 177 11.93 10.81 -26.43
C HIS A 177 11.60 9.94 -27.63
N PHE A 178 10.53 10.26 -28.35
CA PHE A 178 10.15 9.57 -29.58
C PHE A 178 9.97 10.57 -30.71
N THR A 179 10.07 10.09 -31.95
CA THR A 179 9.77 10.90 -33.14
C THR A 179 8.46 10.41 -33.73
N CYS A 180 7.48 11.30 -33.88
CA CYS A 180 6.18 10.94 -34.42
C CYS A 180 6.29 10.57 -35.91
N SER A 181 5.85 9.37 -36.29
CA SER A 181 5.85 8.89 -37.68
C SER A 181 4.98 9.73 -38.64
N LYS A 182 4.00 10.48 -38.11
CA LYS A 182 3.05 11.26 -38.92
C LYS A 182 3.48 12.71 -39.13
N CYS A 183 3.89 13.40 -38.06
CA CYS A 183 4.27 14.81 -38.14
C CYS A 183 5.79 15.04 -38.10
N MET A 184 6.59 13.98 -37.94
CA MET A 184 8.05 13.99 -37.89
C MET A 184 8.67 14.88 -36.80
N LYS A 185 7.86 15.29 -35.81
CA LYS A 185 8.33 16.05 -34.64
C LYS A 185 8.73 15.12 -33.52
N THR A 186 9.76 15.51 -32.80
CA THR A 186 10.20 14.84 -31.56
C THR A 186 9.33 15.31 -30.40
N ASP A 187 8.88 14.36 -29.59
CA ASP A 187 8.02 14.60 -28.44
C ASP A 187 8.44 13.69 -27.27
N ILE A 188 7.93 13.96 -26.06
CA ILE A 188 8.34 13.29 -24.83
C ILE A 188 7.13 12.56 -24.22
N ALA A 189 7.22 11.23 -24.18
CA ALA A 189 6.28 10.40 -23.44
C ALA A 189 6.70 10.33 -21.97
N HIS A 190 5.77 10.68 -21.06
CA HIS A 190 5.94 10.47 -19.63
C HIS A 190 5.38 9.11 -19.23
N ILE A 191 6.26 8.15 -19.00
CA ILE A 191 5.91 6.77 -18.64
C ILE A 191 5.94 6.63 -17.13
N THR A 192 4.79 6.34 -16.53
CA THR A 192 4.73 5.92 -15.11
C THR A 192 5.01 4.43 -15.01
N MET A 193 5.97 4.01 -14.18
CA MET A 193 6.43 2.61 -14.08
C MET A 193 5.43 1.62 -13.43
N LYS A 194 4.13 1.93 -13.40
CA LYS A 194 3.12 0.95 -12.98
C LYS A 194 3.08 -0.17 -14.02
N HIS A 195 3.53 -1.35 -13.61
CA HIS A 195 3.79 -2.58 -14.36
C HIS A 195 2.64 -3.16 -15.23
N ALA A 196 1.58 -2.41 -15.54
CA ALA A 196 0.40 -2.95 -16.22
C ALA A 196 -0.44 -1.92 -17.01
N VAL A 197 0.12 -0.76 -17.36
CA VAL A 197 -0.61 0.20 -18.21
C VAL A 197 -0.03 0.10 -19.61
N PRO A 198 -0.85 -0.21 -20.65
CA PRO A 198 -0.35 -0.20 -22.01
C PRO A 198 0.17 1.21 -22.31
N LEU A 199 1.43 1.28 -22.73
CA LEU A 199 2.17 2.54 -22.90
C LEU A 199 1.76 3.20 -24.22
N PHE A 200 0.49 3.61 -24.31
CA PHE A 200 0.05 4.45 -25.41
C PHE A 200 0.42 5.89 -25.11
N ALA A 201 1.29 6.47 -25.92
CA ALA A 201 1.58 7.90 -25.90
C ALA A 201 0.81 8.60 -27.02
N GLN A 202 0.35 9.83 -26.79
CA GLN A 202 -0.25 10.65 -27.85
C GLN A 202 0.71 11.77 -28.20
N CYS A 203 1.02 11.93 -29.48
CA CYS A 203 1.83 13.06 -29.94
C CYS A 203 1.07 14.38 -29.71
N GLN A 204 1.67 15.31 -28.97
CA GLN A 204 1.07 16.61 -28.65
C GLN A 204 0.90 17.50 -29.88
N TYR A 205 1.63 17.23 -30.96
CA TYR A 205 1.59 18.05 -32.18
C TYR A 205 0.49 17.67 -33.17
N CYS A 206 0.20 16.38 -33.32
CA CYS A 206 -0.76 15.91 -34.34
C CYS A 206 -1.81 14.93 -33.81
N GLY A 207 -1.76 14.58 -32.53
CA GLY A 207 -2.73 13.70 -31.88
C GLY A 207 -2.60 12.22 -32.24
N GLU A 208 -1.55 11.81 -32.95
CA GLU A 208 -1.33 10.41 -33.33
C GLU A 208 -1.03 9.57 -32.08
N GLN A 209 -1.68 8.41 -31.96
CA GLN A 209 -1.45 7.47 -30.88
C GLN A 209 -0.28 6.54 -31.24
N LEU A 210 0.68 6.42 -30.34
CA LEU A 210 1.90 5.65 -30.50
C LEU A 210 1.89 4.50 -29.52
N ASP A 211 2.17 3.31 -30.04
CA ASP A 211 2.34 2.10 -29.25
C ASP A 211 3.83 1.90 -28.90
N LEU A 212 4.19 2.27 -27.67
CA LEU A 212 5.58 2.22 -27.21
C LEU A 212 6.11 0.78 -27.02
N GLU A 213 5.26 -0.25 -27.02
CA GLU A 213 5.72 -1.65 -26.99
C GLU A 213 6.41 -2.06 -28.31
N SER A 214 5.94 -1.52 -29.44
CA SER A 214 6.44 -1.84 -30.78
C SER A 214 7.80 -1.22 -31.11
N GLU A 215 8.17 -0.12 -30.45
CA GLU A 215 9.42 0.63 -30.64
C GLU A 215 10.57 0.13 -29.74
N GLY A 216 10.39 -1.00 -29.03
CA GLY A 216 11.46 -1.66 -28.28
C GLY A 216 11.54 -1.31 -26.80
N PHE A 217 10.49 -0.72 -26.20
CA PHE A 217 10.39 -0.61 -24.75
C PHE A 217 10.06 -1.97 -24.13
N ARG A 218 11.06 -2.84 -24.03
CA ARG A 218 10.97 -4.01 -23.14
C ARG A 218 11.08 -3.50 -21.71
N SER A 219 10.08 -3.78 -20.88
CA SER A 219 10.29 -3.76 -19.43
C SER A 219 11.44 -4.73 -19.13
N ASP A 220 12.55 -4.25 -18.57
CA ASP A 220 13.67 -5.08 -18.10
C ASP A 220 13.25 -5.91 -16.87
N THR A 221 12.24 -6.76 -17.02
CA THR A 221 11.87 -7.76 -16.03
C THR A 221 12.51 -9.08 -16.44
N PRO A 222 13.37 -9.68 -15.59
CA PRO A 222 13.82 -11.04 -15.82
C PRO A 222 12.61 -11.98 -15.84
N PRO A 223 12.58 -13.01 -16.71
CA PRO A 223 11.47 -13.94 -16.78
C PRO A 223 11.27 -14.65 -15.43
N PRO A 224 10.01 -14.97 -15.05
CA PRO A 224 9.75 -15.73 -13.84
C PRO A 224 10.43 -17.10 -13.91
N PRO A 225 11.01 -17.61 -12.80
CA PRO A 225 11.61 -18.93 -12.79
C PRO A 225 10.54 -19.99 -13.07
N THR A 226 10.82 -20.84 -14.07
CA THR A 226 10.04 -22.02 -14.45
C THR A 226 10.08 -23.11 -13.40
#